data_AF-A0A6Q2YLZ3-F1
#
_entry.id   AF-A0A6Q2YLZ3-F1
#
_cell.length_a   1.000
_cell.length_b   1.000
_cell.length_c   1.000
_cell.angle_alpha   90.00
_cell.angle_beta   90.00
_cell.angle_gamma   90.00
#
_symmetry.space_group_name_H-M   'P 1'
#
loop_
_entity.id
_entity.type
_entity.pdbx_description
1 polymer ?
#
loop_
_entity_poly.entity_id
_entity_poly.type
_entity_poly.pdbx_seq_one_letter_code
_entity_poly.pdbx_strand_id
1 'polypeptide(L)'
;MFLILRNVCGVCVCHEFTSPLGHRSINATPTDTTSDLEIGGQCILLFSSDMFGSAWCSEDETRLLQTLFTGYDKVVRPVSHYRDPVVVTVGLQLIQLINVDEVNQIVTSNVRLKQIWEDVNLKWNPDDYGGIRKIRIPSTDIWRPDLVLYNNADGEFAIVHETKVLLENTGRITWNPPAIFKSYCEIIVLHFPFDLQNCSMKLGTWSYDGTLVVINPDSDRPDLSNFMESGEWVMQDYRSWKHWVYYACCPDTPYLDITYHFLMLRLPLYFIVNVIIPCLLFSFLTGLVFYLPTDSGEKMTLSISVLLSLTVFLLVIVELIPSTSSAVPLIGKYMLFTMVFVIASIVITVIVINTHHRSPSTHAMPQWVRKAAEEWKFVAMVMDHILLWVFMAVCIIGTVGVFAGRLIELSRIG
;
A
#
# COMPACT_ATOMS: atom_id res chain seq x y z
N MET A 1 -34.43 -25.79 30.82
CA MET A 1 -35.06 -26.03 29.50
C MET A 1 -34.07 -25.59 28.43
N PHE A 2 -33.94 -26.39 27.37
CA PHE A 2 -32.88 -26.42 26.33
C PHE A 2 -31.60 -27.23 26.66
N LEU A 3 -31.64 -28.50 26.20
CA LEU A 3 -30.48 -29.33 25.92
C LEU A 3 -29.68 -28.73 24.75
N ILE A 4 -28.35 -28.64 24.89
CA ILE A 4 -27.43 -28.50 23.76
C ILE A 4 -26.68 -29.83 23.63
N LEU A 5 -27.08 -30.63 22.65
CA LEU A 5 -26.37 -31.82 22.19
C LEU A 5 -25.06 -31.38 21.52
N ARG A 6 -23.92 -31.69 22.15
CA ARG A 6 -22.60 -31.48 21.58
C ARG A 6 -22.10 -32.82 21.01
N ASN A 7 -22.35 -33.04 19.71
CA ASN A 7 -21.67 -34.10 18.96
C ASN A 7 -20.21 -33.68 18.76
N VAL A 8 -19.30 -34.35 19.46
CA VAL A 8 -17.85 -34.20 19.27
C VAL A 8 -17.40 -35.31 18.32
N CYS A 9 -17.13 -34.97 17.06
CA CYS A 9 -16.30 -35.80 16.20
C CYS A 9 -14.87 -35.76 16.76
N GLY A 10 -14.38 -36.91 17.25
CA GLY A 10 -12.99 -37.07 17.68
C GLY A 10 -12.06 -36.94 16.47
N VAL A 11 -11.26 -35.89 16.45
CA VAL A 11 -10.08 -35.78 15.58
C VAL A 11 -8.98 -36.62 16.23
N CYS A 12 -8.63 -37.76 15.62
CA CYS A 12 -7.35 -38.41 15.89
C CYS A 12 -6.25 -37.56 15.26
N VAL A 13 -5.57 -36.76 16.09
CA VAL A 13 -4.28 -36.15 15.71
C VAL A 13 -3.20 -37.16 16.03
N CYS A 14 -2.71 -37.89 15.02
CA CYS A 14 -1.43 -38.58 15.12
C CYS A 14 -0.32 -37.53 15.08
N HIS A 15 0.23 -37.19 16.25
CA HIS A 15 1.51 -36.49 16.33
C HIS A 15 2.63 -37.51 16.08
N GLU A 16 3.22 -37.47 14.90
CA GLU A 16 4.53 -38.10 14.63
C GLU A 16 5.61 -37.24 15.30
N PHE A 17 6.11 -37.69 16.44
CA PHE A 17 7.34 -37.19 17.04
C PHE A 17 8.51 -37.99 16.46
N THR A 18 9.18 -37.46 15.45
CA THR A 18 10.51 -37.93 15.04
C THR A 18 11.57 -37.24 15.90
N SER A 19 12.23 -37.99 16.78
CA SER A 19 13.51 -37.59 17.39
C SER A 19 14.60 -38.62 17.02
N PRO A 20 15.84 -38.19 16.78
CA PRO A 20 16.85 -39.03 16.14
C PRO A 20 17.54 -39.96 17.14
N LEU A 21 17.72 -41.22 16.73
CA LEU A 21 18.49 -42.24 17.43
C LEU A 21 19.98 -41.88 17.52
N GLY A 22 20.50 -41.88 18.75
CA GLY A 22 21.91 -42.12 19.07
C GLY A 22 22.02 -43.40 19.90
N HIS A 23 22.83 -44.35 19.44
CA HIS A 23 23.09 -45.65 20.07
C HIS A 23 23.54 -45.57 21.55
N ARG A 24 22.99 -46.44 22.41
CA ARG A 24 23.78 -47.22 23.38
C ARG A 24 23.00 -48.41 23.97
N SER A 25 23.65 -49.57 23.90
CA SER A 25 23.32 -50.85 24.55
C SER A 25 23.40 -50.77 26.09
N ILE A 26 22.56 -51.52 26.82
CA ILE A 26 22.88 -52.28 28.05
C ILE A 26 21.71 -53.24 28.37
N ASN A 27 22.02 -54.53 28.53
CA ASN A 27 21.19 -55.59 29.11
C ASN A 27 21.32 -55.59 30.65
N ALA A 28 20.22 -55.83 31.38
CA ALA A 28 20.21 -56.61 32.63
C ALA A 28 18.76 -56.89 33.11
N THR A 29 18.49 -58.15 33.45
CA THR A 29 17.26 -58.72 34.02
C THR A 29 17.31 -58.73 35.58
N PRO A 30 16.47 -59.49 36.32
CA PRO A 30 15.24 -59.10 37.02
C PRO A 30 15.32 -59.31 38.56
N THR A 31 14.24 -59.03 39.31
CA THR A 31 13.77 -59.68 40.58
C THR A 31 12.71 -58.79 41.25
N ASP A 32 11.45 -59.22 41.31
CA ASP A 32 10.77 -59.93 42.42
C ASP A 32 9.96 -58.98 43.32
N THR A 33 8.64 -59.18 43.38
CA THR A 33 8.02 -59.83 44.55
C THR A 33 6.49 -59.95 44.40
N THR A 34 6.03 -61.12 44.81
CA THR A 34 4.72 -61.77 44.81
C THR A 34 3.68 -61.17 45.76
N SER A 35 2.40 -61.31 45.42
CA SER A 35 1.41 -61.94 46.32
C SER A 35 0.09 -62.23 45.60
N ASP A 36 -0.24 -63.51 45.52
CA ASP A 36 -1.48 -64.09 44.97
C ASP A 36 -2.71 -63.84 45.87
N LEU A 37 -3.88 -63.73 45.24
CA LEU A 37 -5.15 -64.10 45.85
C LEU A 37 -6.13 -64.59 44.75
N GLU A 38 -6.25 -65.91 44.61
CA GLU A 38 -7.30 -66.58 43.85
C GLU A 38 -8.56 -66.73 44.71
N ILE A 39 -9.74 -66.36 44.17
CA ILE A 39 -11.04 -66.94 44.54
C ILE A 39 -11.84 -67.14 43.24
N GLY A 40 -12.22 -68.39 42.97
CA GLY A 40 -12.96 -68.80 41.77
C GLY A 40 -14.46 -68.54 41.82
N GLY A 41 -15.09 -68.48 40.63
CA GLY A 41 -16.54 -68.42 40.44
C GLY A 41 -16.92 -68.30 38.97
N GLN A 42 -17.80 -69.20 38.50
CA GLN A 42 -18.28 -69.37 37.11
C GLN A 42 -19.20 -68.24 36.60
N CYS A 43 -19.14 -68.00 35.28
CA CYS A 43 -20.15 -67.53 34.32
C CYS A 43 -21.19 -66.48 34.74
N ILE A 44 -21.21 -65.35 34.02
CA ILE A 44 -22.36 -64.82 33.24
C ILE A 44 -21.78 -63.87 32.18
N LEU A 45 -21.86 -64.25 30.90
CA LEU A 45 -21.61 -63.35 29.76
C LEU A 45 -22.90 -62.58 29.47
N LEU A 46 -22.97 -61.32 29.92
CA LEU A 46 -23.95 -60.37 29.40
C LEU A 46 -23.40 -59.80 28.09
N PHE A 47 -23.90 -60.30 26.97
CA PHE A 47 -23.77 -59.64 25.68
C PHE A 47 -24.62 -58.35 25.73
N SER A 48 -24.00 -57.21 26.06
CA SER A 48 -24.52 -55.90 25.68
C SER A 48 -24.17 -55.69 24.21
N SER A 49 -25.20 -55.67 23.37
CA SER A 49 -25.13 -55.28 21.97
C SER A 49 -24.89 -53.76 21.89
N ASP A 50 -23.62 -53.36 21.98
CA ASP A 50 -23.25 -52.02 21.56
C ASP A 50 -23.37 -51.95 20.03
N MET A 51 -24.43 -51.26 19.59
CA MET A 51 -24.56 -50.81 18.22
C MET A 51 -23.31 -50.02 17.85
N PHE A 52 -22.45 -50.61 17.03
CA PHE A 52 -21.49 -49.87 16.22
C PHE A 52 -22.30 -48.94 15.30
N GLY A 53 -22.51 -47.71 15.76
CA GLY A 53 -22.87 -46.61 14.90
C GLY A 53 -21.73 -46.45 13.91
N SER A 54 -21.92 -46.93 12.68
CA SER A 54 -21.02 -46.71 11.56
C SER A 54 -20.80 -45.22 11.41
N ALA A 55 -19.60 -44.75 11.73
CA ALA A 55 -19.15 -43.42 11.38
C ALA A 55 -19.03 -43.38 9.85
N TRP A 56 -19.98 -42.72 9.18
CA TRP A 56 -19.92 -42.44 7.75
C TRP A 56 -18.81 -41.41 7.53
N CYS A 57 -17.56 -41.86 7.45
CA CYS A 57 -16.48 -41.06 6.89
C CYS A 57 -16.77 -40.89 5.39
N SER A 58 -16.48 -39.72 4.81
CA SER A 58 -16.65 -39.45 3.38
C SER A 58 -15.63 -40.26 2.56
N GLU A 59 -15.88 -41.56 2.42
CA GLU A 59 -15.05 -42.49 1.64
C GLU A 59 -15.07 -42.09 0.15
N ASP A 60 -16.19 -41.58 -0.33
CA ASP A 60 -16.37 -41.17 -1.73
C ASP A 60 -15.46 -40.01 -2.14
N GLU A 61 -15.25 -39.00 -1.28
CA GLU A 61 -14.34 -37.87 -1.59
C GLU A 61 -12.87 -38.33 -1.61
N THR A 62 -12.51 -39.24 -0.70
CA THR A 62 -11.15 -39.81 -0.64
C THR A 62 -10.88 -40.68 -1.87
N ARG A 63 -11.84 -41.53 -2.27
CA ARG A 63 -11.78 -42.35 -3.49
C ARG A 63 -11.69 -41.48 -4.74
N LEU A 64 -12.45 -40.38 -4.80
CA LEU A 64 -12.40 -39.43 -5.89
C LEU A 64 -11.00 -38.81 -6.03
N LEU A 65 -10.42 -38.30 -4.93
CA LEU A 65 -9.09 -37.71 -4.96
C LEU A 65 -8.03 -38.71 -5.42
N GLN A 66 -8.05 -39.94 -4.93
CA GLN A 66 -7.12 -40.98 -5.38
C GLN A 66 -7.27 -41.26 -6.88
N THR A 67 -8.50 -41.32 -7.38
CA THR A 67 -8.76 -41.58 -8.81
C THR A 67 -8.26 -40.43 -9.68
N LEU A 68 -8.53 -39.18 -9.29
CA LEU A 68 -8.14 -37.98 -10.06
C LEU A 68 -6.63 -37.81 -10.16
N PHE A 69 -5.88 -38.11 -9.10
CA PHE A 69 -4.43 -37.95 -9.08
C PHE A 69 -3.65 -39.17 -9.56
N THR A 70 -4.32 -40.27 -9.91
CA THR A 70 -3.65 -41.45 -10.47
C THR A 70 -3.21 -41.15 -11.91
N GLY A 71 -1.90 -40.93 -12.09
CA GLY A 71 -1.31 -40.62 -13.41
C GLY A 71 -1.42 -39.16 -13.83
N TYR A 72 -1.79 -38.25 -12.93
CA TYR A 72 -1.80 -36.81 -13.18
C TYR A 72 -0.38 -36.22 -13.03
N ASP A 73 0.06 -35.46 -14.03
CA ASP A 73 1.33 -34.72 -13.97
C ASP A 73 1.06 -33.21 -13.97
N LYS A 74 1.45 -32.55 -12.87
CA LYS A 74 1.26 -31.11 -12.65
C LYS A 74 2.13 -30.20 -13.52
N VAL A 75 3.17 -30.73 -14.17
CA VAL A 75 4.05 -29.96 -15.05
C VAL A 75 3.40 -29.77 -16.43
N VAL A 76 2.52 -30.69 -16.83
CA VAL A 76 1.91 -30.71 -18.15
C VAL A 76 0.73 -29.75 -18.22
N ARG A 77 0.67 -28.93 -19.28
CA ARG A 77 -0.49 -28.05 -19.52
C ARG A 77 -1.76 -28.88 -19.73
N PRO A 78 -2.89 -28.52 -19.09
CA PRO A 78 -4.10 -29.34 -19.13
C PRO A 78 -4.94 -29.08 -20.37
N VAL A 79 -4.47 -29.59 -21.52
CA VAL A 79 -5.12 -29.42 -22.83
C VAL A 79 -5.35 -30.78 -23.49
N SER A 80 -6.42 -30.89 -24.29
CA SER A 80 -6.70 -32.12 -25.05
C SER A 80 -5.71 -32.31 -26.20
N HIS A 81 -5.31 -31.22 -26.86
CA HIS A 81 -4.30 -31.24 -27.92
C HIS A 81 -3.21 -30.19 -27.63
N TYR A 82 -1.96 -30.47 -27.98
CA TYR A 82 -0.82 -29.59 -27.64
C TYR A 82 -0.92 -28.17 -28.23
N ARG A 83 -1.71 -28.01 -29.31
CA ARG A 83 -1.96 -26.73 -29.99
C ARG A 83 -3.02 -25.88 -29.32
N ASP A 84 -3.84 -26.46 -28.46
CA ASP A 84 -4.92 -25.73 -27.83
C ASP A 84 -4.34 -24.80 -26.73
N PRO A 85 -4.83 -23.56 -26.64
CA PRO A 85 -4.44 -22.66 -25.57
C PRO A 85 -5.22 -22.99 -24.28
N VAL A 86 -4.55 -22.81 -23.14
CA VAL A 86 -5.25 -22.73 -21.85
C VAL A 86 -5.79 -21.31 -21.69
N VAL A 87 -7.10 -21.16 -21.57
CA VAL A 87 -7.71 -19.85 -21.31
C VAL A 87 -7.82 -19.64 -19.80
N VAL A 88 -7.16 -18.60 -19.30
CA VAL A 88 -7.15 -18.22 -17.90
C VAL A 88 -7.86 -16.88 -17.74
N THR A 89 -8.95 -16.86 -16.99
CA THR A 89 -9.63 -15.62 -16.60
C THR A 89 -9.04 -15.11 -15.30
N VAL A 90 -8.55 -13.86 -15.31
CA VAL A 90 -7.85 -13.20 -14.21
C VAL A 90 -8.69 -12.03 -13.70
N GLY A 91 -9.08 -12.09 -12.43
CA GLY A 91 -9.74 -11.01 -11.71
C GLY A 91 -8.82 -10.50 -10.60
N LEU A 92 -8.78 -9.19 -10.43
CA LEU A 92 -8.05 -8.56 -9.34
C LEU A 92 -9.06 -7.91 -8.39
N GLN A 93 -9.02 -8.32 -7.12
CA GLN A 93 -9.77 -7.66 -6.05
C GLN A 93 -8.78 -6.92 -5.15
N LEU A 94 -8.90 -5.59 -5.08
CA LEU A 94 -8.07 -4.76 -4.21
C LEU A 94 -8.72 -4.70 -2.82
N ILE A 95 -8.01 -5.21 -1.81
CA ILE A 95 -8.51 -5.24 -0.43
C ILE A 95 -8.07 -3.99 0.33
N GLN A 96 -6.80 -3.62 0.22
CA GLN A 96 -6.25 -2.50 0.96
C GLN A 96 -5.02 -1.94 0.24
N LEU A 97 -4.87 -0.62 0.29
CA LEU A 97 -3.60 0.06 0.02
C LEU A 97 -2.80 0.13 1.34
N ILE A 98 -1.67 -0.59 1.43
CA ILE A 98 -0.90 -0.72 2.69
C ILE A 98 0.00 0.48 2.87
N ASN A 99 0.82 0.79 1.86
CA ASN A 99 1.80 1.87 1.91
C ASN A 99 2.13 2.34 0.49
N VAL A 100 2.35 3.64 0.33
CA VAL A 100 2.89 4.28 -0.87
C VAL A 100 4.20 4.93 -0.45
N ASP A 101 5.31 4.35 -0.89
CA ASP A 101 6.65 4.88 -0.65
C ASP A 101 7.05 5.78 -1.82
N GLU A 102 6.98 7.10 -1.60
CA GLU A 102 7.29 8.08 -2.64
C GLU A 102 8.79 8.19 -2.94
N VAL A 103 9.67 7.83 -2.00
CA VAL A 103 11.13 7.87 -2.20
C VAL A 103 11.56 6.72 -3.10
N ASN A 104 11.14 5.51 -2.74
CA ASN A 104 11.50 4.30 -3.48
C ASN A 104 10.60 4.06 -4.69
N GLN A 105 9.55 4.86 -4.86
CA GLN A 105 8.57 4.75 -5.94
C GLN A 105 7.85 3.38 -5.93
N ILE A 106 7.49 2.90 -4.74
CA ILE A 106 6.89 1.58 -4.53
C ILE A 106 5.51 1.73 -3.92
N VAL A 107 4.52 1.05 -4.50
CA VAL A 107 3.18 0.91 -3.94
C VAL A 107 2.99 -0.51 -3.43
N THR A 108 2.68 -0.64 -2.14
CA THR A 108 2.37 -1.91 -1.49
C THR A 108 0.87 -2.05 -1.33
N SER A 109 0.29 -3.08 -1.94
CA SER A 109 -1.15 -3.35 -1.93
C SER A 109 -1.45 -4.78 -1.49
N ASN A 110 -2.55 -4.95 -0.75
CA ASN A 110 -3.12 -6.24 -0.43
C ASN A 110 -4.20 -6.56 -1.46
N VAL A 111 -3.99 -7.61 -2.23
CA VAL A 111 -4.89 -8.02 -3.31
C VAL A 111 -5.29 -9.47 -3.16
N ARG A 112 -6.44 -9.81 -3.73
CA ARG A 112 -6.79 -11.21 -4.02
C ARG A 112 -6.79 -11.40 -5.53
N LEU A 113 -6.00 -12.37 -5.98
CA LEU A 113 -5.85 -12.66 -7.39
C LEU A 113 -6.74 -13.84 -7.76
N LYS A 114 -7.91 -13.56 -8.31
CA LYS A 114 -8.85 -14.58 -8.78
C LYS A 114 -8.38 -15.12 -10.12
N GLN A 115 -8.18 -16.42 -10.22
CA GLN A 115 -7.76 -17.13 -11.42
C GLN A 115 -8.74 -18.26 -11.67
N ILE A 116 -9.27 -18.31 -12.89
CA ILE A 116 -10.18 -19.37 -13.32
C ILE A 116 -9.64 -19.98 -14.60
N TRP A 117 -9.50 -21.29 -14.61
CA TRP A 117 -9.17 -22.07 -15.81
C TRP A 117 -9.89 -23.41 -15.78
N GLU A 118 -9.83 -24.16 -16.87
CA GLU A 118 -10.39 -25.49 -16.97
C GLU A 118 -9.26 -26.50 -17.16
N ASP A 119 -9.31 -27.60 -16.41
CA ASP A 119 -8.42 -28.75 -16.58
C ASP A 119 -9.22 -29.95 -17.07
N VAL A 120 -8.87 -30.44 -18.27
CA VAL A 120 -9.56 -31.56 -18.92
C VAL A 120 -9.35 -32.90 -18.22
N ASN A 121 -8.24 -33.05 -17.48
CA ASN A 121 -7.89 -34.29 -16.78
C ASN A 121 -8.60 -34.40 -15.42
N LEU A 122 -9.06 -33.27 -14.86
CA LEU A 122 -9.68 -33.20 -13.53
C LEU A 122 -11.21 -33.16 -13.59
N LYS A 123 -11.81 -33.99 -14.46
CA LYS A 123 -13.26 -34.13 -14.65
C LYS A 123 -13.76 -35.42 -14.03
N TRP A 124 -14.95 -35.39 -13.42
CA TRP A 124 -15.61 -36.60 -12.90
C TRP A 124 -17.13 -36.50 -13.03
N ASN A 125 -17.78 -37.65 -13.00
CA ASN A 125 -19.23 -37.71 -12.93
C ASN A 125 -19.68 -37.71 -11.45
N PRO A 126 -20.50 -36.73 -11.01
CA PRO A 126 -20.98 -36.68 -9.63
C PRO A 126 -21.75 -37.94 -9.19
N ASP A 127 -22.44 -38.61 -10.11
CA ASP A 127 -23.28 -39.77 -9.80
C ASP A 127 -22.47 -40.97 -9.28
N ASP A 128 -21.20 -41.10 -9.67
CA ASP A 128 -20.29 -42.20 -9.26
C ASP A 128 -19.64 -41.98 -7.88
N TYR A 129 -19.75 -40.76 -7.33
CA TYR A 129 -19.08 -40.33 -6.09
C TYR A 129 -20.06 -39.63 -5.14
N GLY A 130 -21.25 -40.20 -4.95
CA GLY A 130 -22.19 -39.72 -3.93
C GLY A 130 -22.75 -38.31 -4.19
N GLY A 131 -22.76 -37.85 -5.44
CA GLY A 131 -23.26 -36.53 -5.83
C GLY A 131 -22.29 -35.37 -5.59
N ILE A 132 -21.01 -35.64 -5.31
CA ILE A 132 -19.99 -34.60 -5.08
C ILE A 132 -19.77 -33.79 -6.35
N ARG A 133 -20.04 -32.48 -6.28
CA ARG A 133 -19.87 -31.54 -7.42
C ARG A 133 -18.66 -30.62 -7.28
N LYS A 134 -18.18 -30.40 -6.07
CA LYS A 134 -17.09 -29.47 -5.76
C LYS A 134 -16.21 -30.04 -4.66
N ILE A 135 -14.90 -29.93 -4.84
CA ILE A 135 -13.90 -30.36 -3.85
C ILE A 135 -12.84 -29.28 -3.68
N ARG A 136 -12.10 -29.33 -2.57
CA ARG A 136 -11.01 -28.38 -2.27
C ARG A 136 -9.68 -29.09 -2.18
N ILE A 137 -8.79 -28.81 -3.13
CA ILE A 137 -7.47 -29.43 -3.22
C ILE A 137 -6.36 -28.39 -3.04
N PRO A 138 -5.17 -28.76 -2.56
CA PRO A 138 -4.01 -27.86 -2.53
C PRO A 138 -3.63 -27.39 -3.94
N SER A 139 -3.17 -26.14 -4.07
CA SER A 139 -2.69 -25.58 -5.35
C SER A 139 -1.33 -26.11 -5.79
N THR A 140 -0.63 -26.88 -4.94
CA THR A 140 0.68 -27.50 -5.21
C THR A 140 0.62 -28.78 -6.03
N ASP A 141 -0.56 -29.41 -6.02
CA ASP A 141 -0.76 -30.76 -6.53
C ASP A 141 -1.32 -30.75 -7.97
N ILE A 142 -1.72 -29.57 -8.45
CA ILE A 142 -2.27 -29.35 -9.79
C ILE A 142 -1.39 -28.41 -10.61
N TRP A 143 -1.57 -28.45 -11.93
CA TRP A 143 -1.01 -27.45 -12.82
C TRP A 143 -1.59 -26.06 -12.49
N ARG A 144 -0.72 -25.04 -12.47
CA ARG A 144 -1.08 -23.64 -12.22
C ARG A 144 -0.37 -22.72 -13.21
N PRO A 145 -1.03 -21.66 -13.71
CA PRO A 145 -0.38 -20.69 -14.57
C PRO A 145 0.66 -19.88 -13.78
N ASP A 146 1.74 -19.50 -14.44
CA ASP A 146 2.85 -18.71 -13.87
C ASP A 146 2.59 -17.20 -14.01
N LEU A 147 1.54 -16.72 -13.36
CA LEU A 147 1.22 -15.29 -13.32
C LEU A 147 2.22 -14.55 -12.42
N VAL A 148 2.85 -13.53 -13.00
CA VAL A 148 3.84 -12.67 -12.33
C VAL A 148 3.51 -11.20 -12.52
N LEU A 149 3.95 -10.38 -11.57
CA LEU A 149 3.91 -8.93 -11.65
C LEU A 149 5.19 -8.44 -12.34
N TYR A 150 5.09 -7.91 -13.56
CA TYR A 150 6.26 -7.47 -14.32
C TYR A 150 6.94 -6.25 -13.71
N ASN A 151 6.18 -5.29 -13.17
CA ASN A 151 6.71 -4.10 -12.53
C ASN A 151 6.90 -4.30 -11.00
N ASN A 152 7.35 -5.47 -10.58
CA ASN A 152 7.62 -5.77 -9.18
C ASN A 152 8.91 -5.07 -8.69
N ALA A 153 8.85 -4.47 -7.50
CA ALA A 153 9.97 -3.76 -6.88
C ALA A 153 10.70 -4.57 -5.79
N ASP A 154 10.13 -5.69 -5.31
CA ASP A 154 10.65 -6.45 -4.15
C ASP A 154 11.56 -7.64 -4.53
N GLY A 155 11.77 -7.89 -5.83
CA GLY A 155 12.61 -8.99 -6.33
C GLY A 155 12.00 -10.40 -6.20
N GLU A 156 10.96 -10.61 -5.38
CA GLU A 156 10.20 -11.87 -5.31
C GLU A 156 8.92 -11.79 -6.16
N PHE A 157 8.88 -12.53 -7.27
CA PHE A 157 7.84 -12.41 -8.30
C PHE A 157 6.66 -13.37 -8.12
N ALA A 158 6.69 -14.25 -7.12
CA ALA A 158 5.74 -15.35 -6.95
C ALA A 158 4.71 -15.12 -5.84
N ILE A 159 3.54 -15.75 -5.98
CA ILE A 159 2.48 -15.77 -4.97
C ILE A 159 2.98 -16.57 -3.76
N VAL A 160 3.33 -15.87 -2.67
CA VAL A 160 3.92 -16.46 -1.46
C VAL A 160 2.96 -17.39 -0.72
N HIS A 161 1.64 -17.27 -0.93
CA HIS A 161 0.63 -17.97 -0.13
C HIS A 161 -0.05 -19.07 -0.96
N GLU A 162 0.35 -20.32 -0.70
CA GLU A 162 -0.25 -21.50 -1.29
C GLU A 162 -1.58 -21.83 -0.61
N THR A 163 -2.67 -21.33 -1.18
CA THR A 163 -4.04 -21.62 -0.72
C THR A 163 -4.64 -22.81 -1.46
N LYS A 164 -5.69 -23.40 -0.88
CA LYS A 164 -6.48 -24.43 -1.56
C LYS A 164 -7.29 -23.82 -2.72
N VAL A 165 -7.41 -24.57 -3.81
CA VAL A 165 -8.28 -24.23 -4.94
C VAL A 165 -9.65 -24.88 -4.78
N LEU A 166 -10.65 -24.33 -5.45
CA LEU A 166 -11.95 -24.95 -5.62
C LEU A 166 -11.99 -25.62 -6.99
N LEU A 167 -12.17 -26.94 -7.02
CA LEU A 167 -12.32 -27.71 -8.25
C LEU A 167 -13.78 -28.15 -8.39
N GLU A 168 -14.38 -27.89 -9.55
CA GLU A 168 -15.73 -28.33 -9.91
C GLU A 168 -15.69 -29.59 -10.78
N ASN A 169 -16.76 -30.38 -10.78
CA ASN A 169 -16.85 -31.65 -11.53
C ASN A 169 -16.66 -31.51 -13.04
N THR A 170 -16.90 -30.32 -13.58
CA THR A 170 -16.65 -29.97 -14.98
C THR A 170 -15.17 -29.75 -15.29
N GLY A 171 -14.25 -29.89 -14.33
CA GLY A 171 -12.83 -29.56 -14.49
C GLY A 171 -12.52 -28.08 -14.33
N ARG A 172 -13.53 -27.24 -14.04
CA ARG A 172 -13.33 -25.81 -13.80
C ARG A 172 -12.69 -25.58 -12.44
N ILE A 173 -11.53 -24.93 -12.43
CA ILE A 173 -10.76 -24.60 -11.23
C ILE A 173 -10.89 -23.11 -10.96
N THR A 174 -11.15 -22.77 -9.71
CA THR A 174 -11.10 -21.39 -9.21
C THR A 174 -10.07 -21.29 -8.08
N TRP A 175 -9.05 -20.49 -8.30
CA TRP A 175 -8.01 -20.19 -7.31
C TRP A 175 -8.05 -18.70 -6.99
N ASN A 176 -8.12 -18.35 -5.70
CA ASN A 176 -8.18 -16.94 -5.27
C ASN A 176 -7.26 -16.70 -4.07
N PRO A 177 -5.93 -16.81 -4.25
CA PRO A 177 -4.95 -16.56 -3.20
C PRO A 177 -4.91 -15.07 -2.83
N PRO A 178 -4.74 -14.75 -1.53
CA PRO A 178 -4.29 -13.42 -1.13
C PRO A 178 -2.81 -13.23 -1.47
N ALA A 179 -2.44 -12.03 -1.91
CA ALA A 179 -1.07 -11.66 -2.20
C ALA A 179 -0.81 -10.21 -1.79
N ILE A 180 0.42 -9.94 -1.37
CA ILE A 180 0.90 -8.57 -1.16
C ILE A 180 1.75 -8.22 -2.38
N PHE A 181 1.30 -7.26 -3.17
CA PHE A 181 2.02 -6.79 -4.34
C PHE A 181 2.75 -5.48 -4.02
N LYS A 182 4.04 -5.46 -4.36
CA LYS A 182 4.90 -4.28 -4.32
C LYS A 182 5.22 -3.86 -5.74
N SER A 183 4.38 -3.01 -6.29
CA SER A 183 4.52 -2.52 -7.66
C SER A 183 5.32 -1.23 -7.71
N TYR A 184 6.25 -1.13 -8.65
CA TYR A 184 6.88 0.13 -9.01
C TYR A 184 5.87 1.05 -9.69
N CYS A 185 5.78 2.29 -9.19
CA CYS A 185 4.92 3.33 -9.72
C CYS A 185 5.68 4.66 -9.73
N GLU A 186 5.72 5.33 -10.87
CA GLU A 186 6.32 6.67 -10.95
C GLU A 186 5.45 7.69 -10.19
N ILE A 187 5.91 8.08 -9.01
CA ILE A 187 5.24 9.08 -8.18
C ILE A 187 5.68 10.49 -8.58
N ILE A 188 4.73 11.31 -9.00
CA ILE A 188 4.99 12.69 -9.43
C ILE A 188 4.57 13.64 -8.30
N VAL A 189 5.56 14.24 -7.63
CA VAL A 189 5.35 15.11 -6.45
C VAL A 189 5.23 16.61 -6.78
N LEU A 190 4.94 16.98 -8.03
CA LEU A 190 4.88 18.38 -8.47
C LEU A 190 3.88 19.23 -7.67
N HIS A 191 2.70 18.67 -7.41
CA HIS A 191 1.57 19.39 -6.80
C HIS A 191 1.30 18.99 -5.35
N PHE A 192 2.29 18.39 -4.67
CA PHE A 192 2.16 17.97 -3.28
C PHE A 192 1.62 19.10 -2.37
N PRO A 193 0.62 18.86 -1.50
CA PRO A 193 -0.05 17.58 -1.16
C PRO A 193 -1.33 17.29 -1.98
N PHE A 194 -1.57 18.05 -3.06
CA PHE A 194 -2.73 17.98 -3.94
C PHE A 194 -2.44 17.15 -5.20
N ASP A 195 -1.76 16.02 -5.01
CA ASP A 195 -1.26 15.16 -6.06
C ASP A 195 -2.26 14.05 -6.43
N LEU A 196 -2.33 13.78 -7.73
CA LEU A 196 -3.04 12.64 -8.31
C LEU A 196 -1.99 11.71 -8.88
N GLN A 197 -2.01 10.45 -8.47
CA GLN A 197 -1.07 9.43 -8.94
C GLN A 197 -1.78 8.41 -9.82
N ASN A 198 -1.12 7.97 -10.89
CA ASN A 198 -1.59 6.94 -11.79
C ASN A 198 -0.66 5.73 -11.69
N CYS A 199 -0.96 4.85 -10.76
CA CYS A 199 -0.17 3.66 -10.55
C CYS A 199 -0.70 2.49 -11.35
N SER A 200 0.22 1.70 -11.91
CA SER A 200 -0.12 0.53 -12.71
C SER A 200 0.39 -0.75 -12.07
N MET A 201 -0.35 -1.84 -12.23
CA MET A 201 0.09 -3.19 -11.91
C MET A 201 -0.02 -4.04 -13.17
N LYS A 202 1.12 -4.51 -13.68
CA LYS A 202 1.19 -5.27 -14.92
C LYS A 202 1.34 -6.76 -14.63
N LEU A 203 0.27 -7.52 -14.85
CA LEU A 203 0.23 -8.97 -14.63
C LEU A 203 0.29 -9.71 -15.95
N GLY A 204 1.10 -10.76 -16.03
CA GLY A 204 1.23 -11.59 -17.23
C GLY A 204 1.85 -12.94 -16.92
N THR A 205 1.88 -13.82 -17.91
CA THR A 205 2.62 -15.09 -17.83
C THR A 205 4.11 -14.84 -18.03
N TRP A 206 4.96 -15.58 -17.33
CA TRP A 206 6.41 -15.42 -17.48
C TRP A 206 6.98 -16.29 -18.61
N SER A 207 6.64 -17.59 -18.59
CA SER A 207 7.27 -18.60 -19.44
C SER A 207 6.44 -18.94 -20.68
N TYR A 208 5.12 -18.74 -20.61
CA TYR A 208 4.21 -19.01 -21.72
C TYR A 208 3.93 -17.76 -22.55
N ASP A 209 3.86 -17.96 -23.86
CA ASP A 209 3.39 -16.98 -24.83
C ASP A 209 1.86 -17.05 -24.98
N GLY A 210 1.30 -16.07 -25.70
CA GLY A 210 -0.14 -15.94 -25.93
C GLY A 210 -0.75 -17.04 -26.81
N THR A 211 0.06 -17.94 -27.39
CA THR A 211 -0.43 -19.10 -28.13
C THR A 211 -0.67 -20.31 -27.22
N LEU A 212 0.11 -20.45 -26.15
CA LEU A 212 0.00 -21.56 -25.20
C LEU A 212 -0.94 -21.23 -24.03
N VAL A 213 -0.86 -20.00 -23.50
CA VAL A 213 -1.69 -19.56 -22.37
C VAL A 213 -2.29 -18.19 -22.68
N VAL A 214 -3.61 -18.14 -22.76
CA VAL A 214 -4.36 -16.91 -23.04
C VAL A 214 -4.93 -16.37 -21.75
N ILE A 215 -4.48 -15.19 -21.32
CA ILE A 215 -5.05 -14.49 -20.18
C ILE A 215 -6.13 -13.49 -20.62
N ASN A 216 -7.25 -13.47 -19.91
CA ASN A 216 -8.36 -12.53 -20.12
C ASN A 216 -8.77 -11.90 -18.79
N PRO A 217 -9.07 -10.58 -18.74
CA PRO A 217 -9.60 -9.97 -17.53
C PRO A 217 -11.02 -10.49 -17.24
N ASP A 218 -11.34 -10.73 -15.95
CA ASP A 218 -12.70 -11.09 -15.49
C ASP A 218 -13.68 -9.92 -15.71
N SER A 219 -13.18 -8.68 -15.60
CA SER A 219 -13.93 -7.44 -15.77
C SER A 219 -13.02 -6.27 -16.19
N ASP A 220 -13.60 -5.29 -16.87
CA ASP A 220 -12.91 -4.03 -17.27
C ASP A 220 -12.47 -3.17 -16.07
N ARG A 221 -13.02 -3.44 -14.89
CA ARG A 221 -12.67 -2.76 -13.64
C ARG A 221 -12.30 -3.79 -12.57
N PRO A 222 -11.21 -3.57 -11.82
CA PRO A 222 -10.96 -4.29 -10.58
C PRO A 222 -12.15 -4.29 -9.63
N ASP A 223 -12.25 -5.33 -8.81
CA ASP A 223 -13.26 -5.41 -7.75
C ASP A 223 -12.77 -4.67 -6.50
N LEU A 224 -13.51 -3.63 -6.10
CA LEU A 224 -13.28 -2.86 -4.86
C LEU A 224 -14.42 -3.04 -3.84
N SER A 225 -15.30 -4.04 -4.01
CA SER A 225 -16.45 -4.26 -3.12
C SER A 225 -16.09 -4.44 -1.64
N ASN A 226 -14.90 -5.00 -1.36
CA ASN A 226 -14.36 -5.19 -0.01
C ASN A 226 -13.12 -4.32 0.24
N PHE A 227 -13.00 -3.19 -0.45
CA PHE A 227 -11.88 -2.27 -0.28
C PHE A 227 -11.97 -1.56 1.06
N MET A 228 -10.91 -1.64 1.86
CA MET A 228 -10.74 -0.83 3.06
C MET A 228 -10.14 0.52 2.68
N GLU A 229 -10.90 1.58 2.90
CA GLU A 229 -10.48 2.94 2.60
C GLU A 229 -9.20 3.31 3.37
N SER A 230 -8.26 3.95 2.67
CA SER A 230 -7.05 4.49 3.29
C SER A 230 -7.34 5.87 3.86
N GLY A 231 -6.74 6.19 5.01
CA GLY A 231 -6.85 7.52 5.63
C GLY A 231 -6.07 8.62 4.89
N GLU A 232 -5.21 8.25 3.95
CA GLU A 232 -4.32 9.18 3.24
C GLU A 232 -4.67 9.30 1.74
N TRP A 233 -5.30 8.28 1.16
CA TRP A 233 -5.52 8.16 -0.27
C TRP A 233 -6.96 7.76 -0.58
N VAL A 234 -7.55 8.42 -1.57
CA VAL A 234 -8.87 8.10 -2.13
C VAL A 234 -8.69 7.53 -3.53
N MET A 235 -9.32 6.38 -3.79
CA MET A 235 -9.36 5.79 -5.13
C MET A 235 -10.40 6.52 -5.98
N GLN A 236 -9.97 7.24 -7.02
CA GLN A 236 -10.83 8.04 -7.87
C GLN A 236 -11.38 7.23 -9.05
N ASP A 237 -10.51 6.56 -9.81
CA ASP A 237 -10.90 5.65 -10.90
C ASP A 237 -9.94 4.47 -10.95
N TYR A 238 -10.41 3.36 -11.49
CA TYR A 238 -9.65 2.12 -11.61
C TYR A 238 -10.13 1.33 -12.82
N ARG A 239 -9.19 0.93 -13.68
CA ARG A 239 -9.50 0.23 -14.95
C ARG A 239 -8.46 -0.82 -15.29
N SER A 240 -8.88 -1.84 -16.02
CA SER A 240 -8.02 -2.88 -16.56
C SER A 240 -7.98 -2.80 -18.09
N TRP A 241 -6.82 -3.10 -18.67
CA TRP A 241 -6.66 -3.22 -20.11
C TRP A 241 -5.81 -4.44 -20.44
N LYS A 242 -6.23 -5.20 -21.45
CA LYS A 242 -5.46 -6.33 -22.00
C LYS A 242 -4.59 -5.85 -23.16
N HIS A 243 -3.31 -6.18 -23.12
CA HIS A 243 -2.36 -5.88 -24.19
C HIS A 243 -1.76 -7.14 -24.81
N TRP A 244 -1.27 -6.96 -26.04
CA TRP A 244 -0.63 -7.97 -26.87
C TRP A 244 0.71 -7.37 -27.26
N VAL A 245 1.79 -7.84 -26.65
CA VAL A 245 3.13 -7.25 -26.79
C VAL A 245 4.04 -8.23 -27.50
N TYR A 246 4.68 -7.78 -28.57
CA TYR A 246 5.74 -8.51 -29.25
C TYR A 246 7.08 -8.03 -28.71
N TYR A 247 7.84 -8.91 -28.07
CA TYR A 247 9.16 -8.58 -27.53
C TYR A 247 10.24 -8.80 -28.57
N ALA A 248 11.36 -8.07 -28.45
CA ALA A 248 12.49 -8.19 -29.39
C ALA A 248 13.14 -9.59 -29.39
N CYS A 249 13.02 -10.36 -28.30
CA CYS A 249 13.51 -11.74 -28.24
C CYS A 249 12.69 -12.72 -29.08
N CYS A 250 11.38 -12.48 -29.23
CA CYS A 250 10.41 -13.38 -29.85
C CYS A 250 9.40 -12.55 -30.68
N PRO A 251 9.71 -12.25 -31.96
CA PRO A 251 8.83 -11.42 -32.79
C PRO A 251 7.62 -12.19 -33.34
N ASP A 252 7.68 -13.53 -33.38
CA ASP A 252 6.67 -14.36 -34.03
C ASP A 252 5.43 -14.62 -33.14
N THR A 253 5.55 -14.48 -31.82
CA THR A 253 4.47 -14.76 -30.87
C THR A 253 4.23 -13.60 -29.91
N PRO A 254 2.95 -13.19 -29.68
CA PRO A 254 2.63 -12.14 -28.74
C PRO A 254 2.65 -12.68 -27.30
N TYR A 255 3.18 -11.90 -26.38
CA TYR A 255 3.00 -12.08 -24.95
C TYR A 255 1.80 -11.26 -24.50
N LEU A 256 0.96 -11.85 -23.65
CA LEU A 256 -0.26 -11.23 -23.17
C LEU A 256 -0.02 -10.69 -21.76
N ASP A 257 -0.48 -9.47 -21.54
CA ASP A 257 -0.48 -8.85 -20.21
C ASP A 257 -1.81 -8.13 -19.94
N ILE A 258 -2.14 -8.06 -18.66
CA ILE A 258 -3.27 -7.27 -18.15
C ILE A 258 -2.65 -6.18 -17.26
N THR A 259 -2.87 -4.93 -17.66
CA THR A 259 -2.42 -3.77 -16.89
C THR A 259 -3.61 -3.16 -16.16
N TYR A 260 -3.52 -3.14 -14.83
CA TYR A 260 -4.49 -2.49 -13.96
C TYR A 260 -3.99 -1.10 -13.59
N HIS A 261 -4.76 -0.06 -13.92
CA HIS A 261 -4.47 1.33 -13.56
C HIS A 261 -5.33 1.76 -12.39
N PHE A 262 -4.71 2.44 -11.42
CA PHE A 262 -5.35 3.02 -10.25
C PHE A 262 -5.03 4.51 -10.21
N LEU A 263 -6.07 5.33 -10.36
CA LEU A 263 -6.00 6.76 -10.13
C LEU A 263 -6.32 7.04 -8.66
N MET A 264 -5.30 7.44 -7.91
CA MET A 264 -5.40 7.70 -6.47
C MET A 264 -5.09 9.17 -6.16
N LEU A 265 -5.97 9.80 -5.39
CA LEU A 265 -5.87 11.20 -4.97
C LEU A 265 -5.49 11.26 -3.49
N ARG A 266 -4.48 12.06 -3.15
CA ARG A 266 -4.07 12.26 -1.75
C ARG A 266 -5.06 13.16 -0.99
N LEU A 267 -5.34 12.83 0.26
CA LEU A 267 -6.10 13.68 1.18
C LEU A 267 -5.18 14.75 1.82
N PRO A 268 -5.38 16.05 1.52
CA PRO A 268 -4.40 17.08 1.87
C PRO A 268 -4.57 17.64 3.30
N LEU A 269 -5.61 17.24 4.04
CA LEU A 269 -6.02 17.89 5.29
C LEU A 269 -4.90 17.93 6.34
N TYR A 270 -4.14 16.83 6.48
CA TYR A 270 -3.00 16.75 7.40
C TYR A 270 -1.94 17.82 7.10
N PHE A 271 -1.55 17.95 5.83
CA PHE A 271 -0.54 18.92 5.39
C PHE A 271 -1.05 20.36 5.45
N ILE A 272 -2.35 20.59 5.21
CA ILE A 272 -2.96 21.91 5.38
C ILE A 272 -2.82 22.38 6.83
N VAL A 273 -3.22 21.54 7.79
CA VAL A 273 -3.23 21.91 9.22
C VAL A 273 -1.83 22.03 9.80
N ASN A 274 -0.95 21.06 9.50
CA ASN A 274 0.36 20.99 10.15
C ASN A 274 1.47 21.73 9.39
N VAL A 275 1.26 22.06 8.10
CA VAL A 275 2.28 22.73 7.29
C VAL A 275 1.84 24.11 6.82
N ILE A 276 0.68 24.21 6.16
CA ILE A 276 0.26 25.48 5.56
C ILE A 276 -0.11 26.50 6.64
N ILE A 277 -0.91 26.13 7.64
CA ILE A 277 -1.35 27.07 8.69
C ILE A 277 -0.16 27.67 9.47
N PRO A 278 0.82 26.89 9.98
CA PRO A 278 2.00 27.46 10.64
C PRO A 278 2.80 28.42 9.75
N CYS A 279 2.95 28.12 8.45
CA CYS A 279 3.66 29.02 7.53
C CYS A 279 2.92 30.33 7.29
N LEU A 280 1.59 30.33 7.28
CA LEU A 280 0.79 31.55 7.24
C LEU A 280 0.95 32.37 8.52
N LEU A 281 1.00 31.71 9.68
CA LEU A 281 1.25 32.37 10.97
C LEU A 281 2.65 33.02 11.00
N PHE A 282 3.70 32.34 10.52
CA PHE A 282 5.04 32.93 10.43
C PHE A 282 5.09 34.10 9.44
N SER A 283 4.40 33.99 8.29
CA SER A 283 4.29 35.09 7.32
C SER A 283 3.55 36.30 7.90
N PHE A 284 2.60 36.08 8.80
CA PHE A 284 1.93 37.15 9.54
C PHE A 284 2.82 37.77 10.62
N LEU A 285 3.55 36.95 11.39
CA LEU A 285 4.47 37.42 12.44
C LEU A 285 5.62 38.26 11.87
N THR A 286 6.13 37.91 10.69
CA THR A 286 7.14 38.73 10.00
C THR A 286 6.60 40.09 9.58
N GLY A 287 5.35 40.18 9.12
CA GLY A 287 4.68 41.46 8.89
C GLY A 287 4.54 42.30 10.17
N LEU A 288 4.19 41.66 11.29
CA LEU A 288 4.02 42.33 12.59
C LEU A 288 5.29 43.04 13.09
N VAL A 289 6.48 42.58 12.69
CA VAL A 289 7.77 43.24 13.01
C VAL A 289 7.82 44.69 12.52
N PHE A 290 7.25 44.98 11.34
CA PHE A 290 7.22 46.34 10.80
C PHE A 290 6.24 47.25 11.54
N TYR A 291 5.25 46.68 12.22
CA TYR A 291 4.31 47.42 13.06
C TYR A 291 4.91 47.79 14.43
N LEU A 292 5.91 47.03 14.90
CA LEU A 292 6.54 47.30 16.20
C LEU A 292 7.47 48.54 16.12
N PRO A 293 7.27 49.54 17.00
CA PRO A 293 8.11 50.74 17.02
C PRO A 293 9.55 50.40 17.44
N THR A 294 10.50 51.07 16.81
CA THR A 294 11.94 50.91 17.05
C THR A 294 12.39 51.34 18.45
N ASP A 295 11.64 52.22 19.12
CA ASP A 295 11.93 52.68 20.48
C ASP A 295 11.83 51.55 21.53
N SER A 296 11.12 50.45 21.22
CA SER A 296 10.95 49.31 22.13
C SER A 296 12.22 48.45 22.28
N GLY A 297 13.19 48.55 21.36
CA GLY A 297 14.39 47.70 21.33
C GLY A 297 14.17 46.24 20.94
N GLU A 298 12.96 45.70 21.11
CA GLU A 298 12.64 44.27 20.89
C GLU A 298 12.41 43.87 19.42
N LYS A 299 12.48 44.81 18.48
CA LYS A 299 12.24 44.57 17.05
C LYS A 299 13.23 43.55 16.43
N MET A 300 14.49 43.59 16.88
CA MET A 300 15.52 42.63 16.46
C MET A 300 15.30 41.25 17.07
N THR A 301 14.96 41.19 18.36
CA THR A 301 14.68 39.95 19.09
C THR A 301 13.54 39.18 18.44
N LEU A 302 12.45 39.87 18.08
CA LEU A 302 11.30 39.27 17.40
C LEU A 302 11.69 38.77 16.00
N SER A 303 12.43 39.58 15.23
CA SER A 303 12.86 39.22 13.88
C SER A 303 13.74 37.96 13.85
N ILE A 304 14.73 37.88 14.73
CA ILE A 304 15.66 36.74 14.82
C ILE A 304 14.94 35.49 15.32
N SER A 305 14.06 35.62 16.31
CA SER A 305 13.27 34.47 16.82
C SER A 305 12.37 33.87 15.75
N VAL A 306 11.74 34.71 14.92
CA VAL A 306 10.91 34.25 13.80
C VAL A 306 11.75 33.55 12.73
N LEU A 307 12.93 34.07 12.40
CA LEU A 307 13.85 33.41 11.47
C LEU A 307 14.27 32.02 11.97
N LEU A 308 14.72 31.94 13.23
CA LEU A 308 15.17 30.68 13.82
C LEU A 308 14.04 29.65 13.82
N SER A 309 12.83 30.05 14.26
CA SER A 309 11.66 29.18 14.26
C SER A 309 11.29 28.68 12.87
N LEU A 310 11.33 29.56 11.85
CA LEU A 310 11.10 29.18 10.46
C LEU A 310 12.17 28.20 9.94
N THR A 311 13.45 28.42 10.26
CA THR A 311 14.52 27.51 9.83
C THR A 311 14.39 26.13 10.45
N VAL A 312 14.05 26.03 11.74
CA VAL A 312 13.80 24.74 12.41
C VAL A 312 12.59 24.05 11.79
N PHE A 313 11.50 24.78 11.57
CA PHE A 313 10.31 24.24 10.92
C PHE A 313 10.60 23.73 9.50
N LEU A 314 11.39 24.48 8.73
CA LEU A 314 11.83 24.06 7.40
C LEU A 314 12.65 22.77 7.43
N LEU A 315 13.59 22.64 8.37
CA LEU A 315 14.39 21.42 8.52
C LEU A 315 13.49 20.20 8.78
N VAL A 316 12.50 20.33 9.67
CA VAL A 316 11.51 19.25 9.92
C VAL A 316 10.73 18.89 8.66
N ILE A 317 10.30 19.88 7.87
CA ILE A 317 9.56 19.63 6.62
C ILE A 317 10.44 18.96 5.55
N VAL A 318 11.72 19.35 5.45
CA VAL A 318 12.67 18.71 4.51
C VAL A 318 12.91 17.25 4.87
N GLU A 319 12.86 16.89 6.16
CA GLU A 319 12.92 15.48 6.59
C GLU A 319 11.62 14.71 6.31
N LEU A 320 10.46 15.38 6.28
CA LEU A 320 9.17 14.76 6.00
C LEU A 320 8.88 14.56 4.50
N ILE A 321 9.42 15.41 3.64
CA ILE A 321 9.21 15.32 2.19
C ILE A 321 10.30 14.41 1.59
N PRO A 322 9.93 13.46 0.72
CA PRO A 322 10.91 12.61 0.05
C PRO A 322 11.91 13.46 -0.77
N SER A 323 13.20 13.17 -0.63
CA SER A 323 14.29 13.83 -1.36
C SER A 323 14.33 13.38 -2.83
N THR A 324 13.34 13.80 -3.61
CA THR A 324 13.27 13.53 -5.04
C THR A 324 13.90 14.66 -5.83
N SER A 325 14.84 14.33 -6.73
CA SER A 325 15.50 15.30 -7.61
C SER A 325 14.71 15.54 -8.91
N SER A 326 13.72 14.69 -9.22
CA SER A 326 12.95 14.74 -10.47
C SER A 326 12.14 16.03 -10.61
N ALA A 327 11.65 16.60 -9.51
CA ALA A 327 11.02 17.91 -9.50
C ALA A 327 10.95 18.52 -8.09
N VAL A 328 11.00 19.85 -8.01
CA VAL A 328 10.77 20.59 -6.76
C VAL A 328 9.26 20.68 -6.48
N PRO A 329 8.76 20.13 -5.35
CA PRO A 329 7.34 20.19 -4.99
C PRO A 329 6.84 21.62 -4.84
N LEU A 330 5.53 21.84 -5.09
CA LEU A 330 4.87 23.15 -4.91
C LEU A 330 5.10 23.71 -3.50
N ILE A 331 4.98 22.87 -2.47
CA ILE A 331 5.23 23.26 -1.09
C ILE A 331 6.69 23.69 -0.87
N GLY A 332 7.65 23.04 -1.51
CA GLY A 332 9.06 23.41 -1.46
C GLY A 332 9.32 24.78 -2.10
N LYS A 333 8.68 25.06 -3.24
CA LYS A 333 8.74 26.39 -3.88
C LYS A 333 8.17 27.49 -2.98
N TYR A 334 7.04 27.20 -2.32
CA TYR A 334 6.42 28.12 -1.37
C TYR A 334 7.34 28.41 -0.18
N MET A 335 7.90 27.36 0.43
CA MET A 335 8.82 27.50 1.57
C MET A 335 10.11 28.23 1.20
N LEU A 336 10.65 28.01 0.00
CA LEU A 336 11.81 28.74 -0.47
C LEU A 336 11.49 30.22 -0.69
N PHE A 337 10.33 30.52 -1.28
CA PHE A 337 9.85 31.89 -1.44
C PHE A 337 9.68 32.59 -0.08
N THR A 338 9.04 31.95 0.90
CA THR A 338 8.87 32.53 2.25
C THR A 338 10.22 32.73 2.93
N MET A 339 11.17 31.81 2.80
CA MET A 339 12.51 31.94 3.36
C MET A 339 13.26 33.16 2.80
N VAL A 340 13.30 33.32 1.47
CA VAL A 340 13.91 34.50 0.83
C VAL A 340 13.23 35.78 1.32
N PHE A 341 11.91 35.76 1.48
CA PHE A 341 11.13 36.90 1.93
C PHE A 341 11.41 37.28 3.40
N VAL A 342 11.54 36.30 4.29
CA VAL A 342 11.93 36.53 5.69
C VAL A 342 13.34 37.09 5.79
N ILE A 343 14.30 36.58 5.00
CA ILE A 343 15.66 37.13 4.96
C ILE A 343 15.66 38.59 4.49
N ALA A 344 14.91 38.90 3.42
CA ALA A 344 14.76 40.27 2.95
C ALA A 344 14.15 41.18 4.02
N SER A 345 13.14 40.71 4.75
CA SER A 345 12.52 41.42 5.87
C SER A 345 13.56 41.83 6.93
N ILE A 346 14.47 40.91 7.30
CA ILE A 346 15.49 41.17 8.32
C ILE A 346 16.53 42.19 7.84
N VAL A 347 16.95 42.10 6.57
CA VAL A 347 17.87 43.10 5.99
C VAL A 347 17.22 44.48 6.02
N ILE A 348 15.93 44.57 5.66
CA ILE A 348 15.19 45.83 5.66
C ILE A 348 15.00 46.36 7.09
N THR A 349 14.68 45.52 8.09
CA THR A 349 14.53 45.98 9.48
C THR A 349 15.83 46.53 10.03
N VAL A 350 16.99 45.96 9.67
CA VAL A 350 18.31 46.53 10.01
C VAL A 350 18.50 47.92 9.39
N ILE A 351 18.08 48.13 8.13
CA ILE A 351 18.13 49.44 7.46
C ILE A 351 17.20 50.45 8.15
N VAL A 352 15.99 50.04 8.54
CA VAL A 352 15.04 50.88 9.29
C VAL A 352 15.65 51.30 10.62
N ILE A 353 16.22 50.36 11.39
CA ILE A 353 16.85 50.63 12.68
C ILE A 353 18.05 51.57 12.50
N ASN A 354 18.89 51.35 11.48
CA ASN A 354 20.00 52.24 11.17
C ASN A 354 19.51 53.66 10.90
N THR A 355 18.44 53.80 10.09
CA THR A 355 17.85 55.09 9.75
C THR A 355 17.22 55.78 10.97
N HIS A 356 16.57 55.03 11.85
CA HIS A 356 15.97 55.54 13.08
C HIS A 356 17.02 56.12 14.05
N HIS A 357 18.17 55.45 14.19
CA HIS A 357 19.26 55.91 15.06
C HIS A 357 20.21 56.93 14.40
N ARG A 358 19.94 57.38 13.17
CA ARG A 358 20.72 58.48 12.57
C ARG A 358 20.44 59.78 13.30
N SER A 359 21.50 60.33 13.90
CA SER A 359 21.46 61.66 14.52
C SER A 359 21.71 62.76 13.47
N PRO A 360 21.03 63.91 13.56
CA PRO A 360 21.31 65.09 12.74
C PRO A 360 22.76 65.61 12.84
N SER A 361 23.48 65.24 13.90
CA SER A 361 24.87 65.66 14.12
C SER A 361 25.90 64.90 13.27
N THR A 362 25.58 63.68 12.83
CA THR A 362 26.51 62.83 12.05
C THR A 362 26.10 62.69 10.59
N HIS A 363 24.80 62.78 10.28
CA HIS A 363 24.26 62.59 8.94
C HIS A 363 23.30 63.72 8.56
N ALA A 364 23.66 64.52 7.55
CA ALA A 364 22.78 65.53 6.97
C ALA A 364 21.72 64.86 6.08
N MET A 365 20.45 65.25 6.26
CA MET A 365 19.35 64.68 5.49
C MET A 365 19.35 65.21 4.05
N PRO A 366 19.31 64.33 3.03
CA PRO A 366 19.26 64.77 1.64
C PRO A 366 18.02 65.64 1.37
N GLN A 367 18.13 66.61 0.46
CA GLN A 367 17.08 67.59 0.19
C GLN A 367 15.73 66.95 -0.23
N TRP A 368 15.76 65.79 -0.90
CA TRP A 368 14.55 65.08 -1.30
C TRP A 368 13.81 64.45 -0.11
N VAL A 369 14.52 63.95 0.90
CA VAL A 369 13.92 63.42 2.15
C VAL A 369 13.41 64.58 3.00
N ARG A 370 14.16 65.69 3.05
CA ARG A 370 13.81 66.89 3.84
C ARG A 370 12.56 67.61 3.34
N LYS A 371 12.21 67.47 2.06
CA LYS A 371 10.93 67.94 1.51
C LYS A 371 9.75 67.08 1.96
N ALA A 372 9.98 65.84 2.37
CA ALA A 372 8.94 64.88 2.75
C ALA A 372 8.80 64.69 4.27
N ALA A 373 9.86 64.91 5.04
CA ALA A 373 9.89 64.74 6.49
C ALA A 373 10.88 65.72 7.12
N GLU A 374 10.61 66.15 8.37
CA GLU A 374 11.53 67.03 9.11
C GLU A 374 12.49 66.24 10.04
N GLU A 375 12.12 65.00 10.42
CA GLU A 375 12.88 64.17 11.36
C GLU A 375 13.14 62.75 10.83
N TRP A 376 14.35 62.23 11.07
CA TRP A 376 14.74 60.85 10.72
C TRP A 376 13.84 59.77 11.35
N LYS A 377 13.31 60.03 12.55
CA LYS A 377 12.35 59.14 13.22
C LYS A 377 11.03 59.02 12.46
N PHE A 378 10.51 60.15 11.96
CA PHE A 378 9.32 60.16 11.13
C PHE A 378 9.55 59.44 9.79
N VAL A 379 10.74 59.63 9.18
CA VAL A 379 11.13 58.88 7.96
C VAL A 379 11.14 57.38 8.21
N ALA A 380 11.73 56.92 9.32
CA ALA A 380 11.78 55.50 9.67
C ALA A 380 10.37 54.92 9.92
N MET A 381 9.49 55.66 10.62
CA MET A 381 8.10 55.27 10.86
C MET A 381 7.29 55.16 9.56
N VAL A 382 7.43 56.13 8.65
CA VAL A 382 6.77 56.10 7.33
C VAL A 382 7.28 54.93 6.50
N MET A 383 8.59 54.67 6.52
CA MET A 383 9.19 53.53 5.85
C MET A 383 8.65 52.21 6.38
N ASP A 384 8.55 52.04 7.70
CA ASP A 384 7.95 50.87 8.35
C ASP A 384 6.50 50.62 7.90
N HIS A 385 5.66 51.65 7.86
CA HIS A 385 4.27 51.50 7.41
C HIS A 385 4.15 51.15 5.92
N ILE A 386 4.97 51.76 5.06
CA ILE A 386 4.99 51.41 3.63
C ILE A 386 5.42 49.95 3.44
N LEU A 387 6.48 49.54 4.15
CA LEU A 387 7.00 48.18 4.10
C LEU A 387 5.99 47.16 4.62
N LEU A 388 5.26 47.48 5.70
CA LEU A 388 4.17 46.65 6.21
C LEU A 388 3.12 46.37 5.12
N TRP A 389 2.63 47.41 4.44
CA TRP A 389 1.62 47.26 3.38
C TRP A 389 2.14 46.43 2.20
N VAL A 390 3.36 46.71 1.75
CA VAL A 390 4.00 45.95 0.67
C VAL A 390 4.18 44.49 1.08
N PHE A 391 4.64 44.25 2.30
CA PHE A 391 4.90 42.91 2.81
C PHE A 391 3.63 42.08 2.93
N MET A 392 2.58 42.65 3.52
CA MET A 392 1.28 41.99 3.64
C MET A 392 0.66 41.71 2.28
N ALA A 393 0.74 42.65 1.32
CA ALA A 393 0.24 42.45 -0.02
C ALA A 393 0.97 41.30 -0.74
N VAL A 394 2.30 41.26 -0.68
CA VAL A 394 3.09 40.19 -1.29
C VAL A 394 2.82 38.84 -0.63
N CYS A 395 2.68 38.77 0.70
CA CYS A 395 2.31 37.53 1.40
C CYS A 395 0.94 37.00 0.95
N ILE A 396 -0.06 37.88 0.85
CA ILE A 396 -1.42 37.49 0.41
C ILE A 396 -1.39 37.03 -1.05
N ILE A 397 -0.77 37.81 -1.94
CA ILE A 397 -0.67 37.48 -3.37
C ILE A 397 0.12 36.19 -3.58
N GLY A 398 1.23 36.00 -2.85
CA GLY A 398 2.05 34.79 -2.92
C GLY A 398 1.28 33.56 -2.45
N THR A 399 0.56 33.65 -1.33
CA THR A 399 -0.29 32.57 -0.82
C THR A 399 -1.38 32.21 -1.82
N VAL A 400 -2.12 33.21 -2.30
CA VAL A 400 -3.20 32.99 -3.28
C VAL A 400 -2.62 32.44 -4.60
N GLY A 401 -1.53 33.00 -5.10
CA GLY A 401 -0.93 32.58 -6.37
C GLY A 401 -0.43 31.13 -6.36
N VAL A 402 0.10 30.66 -5.23
CA VAL A 402 0.58 29.27 -5.08
C VAL A 402 -0.58 28.29 -4.96
N PHE A 403 -1.61 28.59 -4.16
CA PHE A 403 -2.67 27.63 -3.87
C PHE A 403 -3.88 27.71 -4.82
N ALA A 404 -4.16 28.87 -5.42
CA ALA A 404 -5.36 29.07 -6.25
C ALA A 404 -5.38 28.17 -7.49
N GLY A 405 -4.25 28.04 -8.20
CA GLY A 405 -4.19 27.27 -9.45
C GLY A 405 -4.70 25.84 -9.28
N ARG A 406 -4.19 25.14 -8.25
CA ARG A 406 -4.55 23.74 -8.01
C ARG A 406 -5.86 23.56 -7.25
N LEU A 407 -6.23 24.47 -6.34
CA LEU A 407 -7.56 24.42 -5.70
C LEU A 407 -8.68 24.55 -6.73
N ILE A 408 -8.51 25.42 -7.73
CA ILE A 408 -9.48 25.59 -8.80
C ILE A 408 -9.59 24.31 -9.64
N GLU A 409 -8.47 23.69 -10.01
CA GLU A 409 -8.49 22.41 -10.73
C GLU A 409 -9.16 21.28 -9.94
N LEU A 410 -8.91 21.17 -8.64
CA LEU A 410 -9.55 20.15 -7.80
C LEU A 410 -11.05 20.35 -7.64
N SER A 411 -11.51 21.61 -7.54
CA SER A 411 -12.95 21.93 -7.50
C SER A 411 -13.71 21.57 -8.78
N ARG A 412 -12.99 21.33 -9.89
CA ARG A 412 -13.57 20.90 -11.17
C ARG A 412 -13.61 19.37 -11.30
N ILE A 413 -12.86 18.65 -10.47
CA ILE A 413 -12.67 17.20 -10.52
C ILE A 413 -13.59 16.47 -9.52
N GLY A 414 -13.93 17.11 -8.40
CA GLY A 414 -15.01 16.69 -7.49
C GLY A 414 -16.35 17.25 -7.94
#